data_AF-A0A1G2G3N5-F1
#
_entry.id   AF-A0A1G2G3N5-F1
#
_cell.length_a   1.000
_cell.length_b   1.000
_cell.length_c   1.000
_cell.angle_alpha   90.00
_cell.angle_beta   90.00
_cell.angle_gamma   90.00
#
_symmetry.space_group_name_H-M   'P 1'
#
loop_
_entity.id
_entity.type
_entity.pdbx_description
1 polymer ?
#
loop_
_entity_poly.entity_id
_entity_poly.type
_entity_poly.pdbx_seq_one_letter_code
_entity_poly.pdbx_strand_id
1 'polypeptide(L)'
;MFHTSRNTGQVALTAVLFFLVAATAIGIGFTSFALEETSTTRKQLRAKQSYFLAEAGIEDAMYRVREDMTIGTSEVLNLDGQSQTTDIVTVGNNKEITARATYASHTRNIKTVLAPSTSDGTLNYGLQVGYLGLDMKNKARVNGNVKSNGSIRGVGSGEVLITGDAFVAGGVGNTPHVSQSSGSYHYDLHKTTSRLDVAQRFKAASTAKPNKLTIYIKKFGTPGNLEVRVVADDNGDPDYRNDIGSATIATTDISSSAYDPITVYFNSTGITKKDFYYWIIIGSSPSASATNYYELEGEGASSYTEGRVRYTQDWTNSGAVWAKHPANLSDPENLRFAIYMGEETTYIEKITIGQNPPRLSKAWAQTLNDVVVHGFASSTEIKGGSTIYREATCDTLTSGNVDTEHGSPNSPNCTWDVASPAPSTENDPFPSATLVDLKNAIINGEDGCTTYNGNYALSADATTTMDCMAINGDFDMSGKARVLLRGNLYVSGVVRIQNYAQIHMDPVSFGSRDGFIISDGNIELKNDARLRGNIGSGIYLFLITLSTNTGASPSALLIQNDANVDAIYSAYGFVEILNHPKIKSAFGQGLNIQNDAEVNYEIGIADASFTGGPGGGWGITTWREVE
;
A
#
# COMPACT_ATOMS: atom_id res chain seq x y z
N MET A 1 92.20 -3.20 -64.71
CA MET A 1 90.82 -3.27 -65.25
C MET A 1 89.99 -4.03 -64.22
N PHE A 2 89.32 -3.31 -63.31
CA PHE A 2 88.47 -3.94 -62.30
C PHE A 2 87.09 -4.22 -62.94
N HIS A 3 86.78 -5.50 -63.15
CA HIS A 3 85.41 -5.91 -63.50
C HIS A 3 84.54 -5.83 -62.25
N THR A 4 83.74 -4.78 -62.14
CA THR A 4 82.59 -4.74 -61.23
C THR A 4 81.49 -5.64 -61.79
N SER A 5 81.33 -6.85 -61.26
CA SER A 5 80.12 -7.65 -61.46
C SER A 5 78.96 -6.93 -60.75
N ARG A 6 78.08 -6.28 -61.50
CA ARG A 6 76.84 -5.74 -60.95
C ARG A 6 75.94 -6.90 -60.53
N ASN A 7 75.85 -7.16 -59.22
CA ASN A 7 74.96 -8.15 -58.60
C ASN A 7 73.47 -7.69 -58.63
N THR A 8 72.94 -7.36 -59.81
CA THR A 8 71.54 -6.89 -59.97
C THR A 8 70.50 -7.94 -59.57
N GLY A 9 70.84 -9.23 -59.60
CA GLY A 9 69.98 -10.32 -59.11
C GLY A 9 69.92 -10.45 -57.58
N GLN A 10 70.97 -10.07 -56.85
CA GLN A 10 71.01 -10.22 -55.39
C GLN A 10 70.07 -9.22 -54.69
N VAL A 11 69.97 -7.99 -55.19
CA VAL A 11 69.08 -6.94 -54.66
C VAL A 11 67.60 -7.30 -54.84
N ALA A 12 67.25 -7.86 -56.00
CA ALA A 12 65.89 -8.34 -56.25
C ALA A 12 65.53 -9.51 -55.32
N LEU A 13 66.47 -10.43 -55.08
CA LEU A 13 66.26 -11.58 -54.20
C LEU A 13 66.14 -11.16 -52.73
N THR A 14 66.91 -10.17 -52.27
CA THR A 14 66.76 -9.61 -50.91
C THR A 14 65.42 -8.90 -50.72
N ALA A 15 64.98 -8.14 -51.73
CA ALA A 15 63.67 -7.47 -51.69
C ALA A 15 62.52 -8.50 -51.62
N VAL A 16 62.58 -9.56 -52.45
CA VAL A 16 61.58 -10.65 -52.41
C VAL A 16 61.59 -11.38 -51.07
N LEU A 17 62.78 -11.66 -50.52
CA LEU A 17 62.89 -12.31 -49.21
C LEU A 17 62.33 -11.42 -48.09
N PHE A 18 62.59 -10.11 -48.14
CA PHE A 18 62.05 -9.15 -47.18
C PHE A 18 60.52 -9.07 -47.27
N PHE A 19 59.95 -8.99 -48.48
CA PHE A 19 58.50 -9.01 -48.68
C PHE A 19 57.87 -10.33 -48.24
N LEU A 20 58.54 -11.47 -48.46
CA LEU A 20 58.08 -12.79 -48.00
C LEU A 20 58.01 -12.86 -46.47
N VAL A 21 59.07 -12.40 -45.79
CA VAL A 21 59.12 -12.36 -44.32
C VAL A 21 58.08 -11.40 -43.76
N ALA A 22 57.93 -10.21 -44.34
CA ALA A 22 56.92 -9.24 -43.96
C ALA A 22 55.49 -9.80 -44.16
N ALA A 23 55.21 -10.42 -45.30
CA ALA A 23 53.91 -11.04 -45.58
C ALA A 23 53.59 -12.19 -44.62
N THR A 24 54.59 -12.99 -44.26
CA THR A 24 54.43 -14.11 -43.31
C THR A 24 54.21 -13.59 -41.88
N ALA A 25 54.93 -12.56 -41.46
CA ALA A 25 54.73 -11.91 -40.16
C ALA A 25 53.32 -11.31 -40.04
N ILE A 26 52.84 -10.66 -41.10
CA ILE A 26 51.47 -10.13 -41.18
C ILE A 26 50.44 -11.29 -41.13
N GLY A 27 50.66 -12.38 -41.87
CA GLY A 27 49.79 -13.55 -41.87
C GLY A 27 49.69 -14.25 -40.50
N ILE A 28 50.81 -14.36 -39.78
CA ILE A 28 50.83 -14.89 -38.40
C ILE A 28 50.04 -13.96 -37.47
N GLY A 29 50.22 -12.64 -37.59
CA GLY A 29 49.48 -11.64 -36.80
C GLY A 29 47.96 -11.71 -36.98
N PHE A 30 47.48 -11.87 -38.22
CA PHE A 30 46.05 -12.06 -38.49
C PHE A 30 45.53 -13.40 -37.95
N THR A 31 46.33 -14.47 -38.04
CA THR A 31 45.94 -15.79 -37.53
C THR A 31 45.84 -15.80 -36.00
N SER A 32 46.76 -15.15 -35.29
CA SER A 32 46.69 -15.03 -33.83
C SER A 32 45.47 -14.23 -33.39
N PHE A 33 45.15 -13.14 -34.08
CA PHE A 33 43.95 -12.34 -33.81
C PHE A 33 42.66 -13.14 -34.03
N ALA A 34 42.57 -13.90 -35.14
CA ALA A 34 41.40 -14.75 -35.42
C ALA A 34 41.24 -15.89 -34.39
N LEU A 35 42.34 -16.48 -33.92
CA LEU A 35 42.30 -17.51 -32.87
C LEU A 35 41.87 -16.95 -31.52
N GLU A 36 42.28 -15.73 -31.19
CA GLU A 36 41.86 -15.02 -29.98
C GLU A 36 40.38 -14.62 -30.03
N GLU A 37 39.91 -14.14 -31.18
CA GLU A 37 38.50 -13.80 -31.43
C GLU A 37 37.58 -15.03 -31.32
N THR A 38 37.99 -16.16 -31.93
CA THR A 38 37.22 -17.42 -31.83
C THR A 38 37.20 -17.99 -30.42
N SER A 39 38.32 -17.89 -29.68
CA SER A 39 38.38 -18.28 -28.26
C SER A 39 37.45 -17.42 -27.40
N THR A 40 37.49 -16.10 -27.60
CA THR A 40 36.64 -15.13 -26.87
C THR A 40 35.16 -15.36 -27.16
N THR A 41 34.81 -15.59 -28.43
CA THR A 41 33.43 -15.90 -28.85
C THR A 41 32.92 -17.19 -28.23
N ARG A 42 33.76 -18.24 -28.17
CA ARG A 42 33.40 -19.51 -27.52
C ARG A 42 33.19 -19.35 -26.00
N LYS A 43 34.02 -18.55 -25.33
CA LYS A 43 33.82 -18.23 -23.90
C LYS A 43 32.51 -17.49 -23.67
N GLN A 44 32.19 -16.51 -24.52
CA GLN A 44 30.91 -15.79 -24.44
C GLN A 44 29.71 -16.72 -24.68
N LEU A 45 29.80 -17.64 -25.65
CA LEU A 45 28.74 -18.61 -25.91
C LEU A 45 28.50 -19.53 -24.70
N ARG A 46 29.57 -20.08 -24.11
CA ARG A 46 29.49 -20.94 -22.91
C ARG A 46 28.90 -20.20 -21.71
N ALA A 47 29.31 -18.95 -21.51
CA ALA A 47 28.76 -18.11 -20.46
C ALA A 47 27.25 -17.83 -20.66
N LYS A 48 26.80 -17.63 -21.91
CA LYS A 48 25.36 -17.50 -22.22
C LYS A 48 24.59 -18.79 -21.94
N GLN A 49 25.18 -19.96 -22.25
CA GLN A 49 24.56 -21.25 -21.95
C GLN A 49 24.38 -21.45 -20.45
N SER A 50 25.39 -21.13 -19.63
CA SER A 50 25.25 -21.13 -18.16
C SER A 50 24.18 -20.16 -17.68
N TYR A 51 24.11 -18.97 -18.27
CA TYR A 51 23.13 -17.96 -17.91
C TYR A 51 21.70 -18.45 -18.18
N PHE A 52 21.40 -18.93 -19.39
CA PHE A 52 20.05 -19.43 -19.71
C PHE A 52 19.64 -20.66 -18.89
N LEU A 53 20.60 -21.49 -18.49
CA LEU A 53 20.33 -22.61 -17.60
C LEU A 53 20.00 -22.14 -16.18
N ALA A 54 20.69 -21.12 -15.67
CA ALA A 54 20.35 -20.48 -14.39
C ALA A 54 18.97 -19.79 -14.46
N GLU A 55 18.63 -19.13 -15.57
CA GLU A 55 17.29 -18.53 -15.77
C GLU A 55 16.19 -19.59 -15.73
N ALA A 56 16.39 -20.73 -16.38
CA ALA A 56 15.39 -21.80 -16.37
C ALA A 56 15.07 -22.28 -14.94
N GLY A 57 16.10 -22.41 -14.09
CA GLY A 57 15.93 -22.81 -12.69
C GLY A 57 15.31 -21.74 -11.79
N ILE A 58 15.62 -20.46 -12.05
CA ILE A 58 15.08 -19.36 -11.25
C ILE A 58 13.62 -19.08 -11.59
N GLU A 59 13.26 -19.14 -12.87
CA GLU A 59 11.88 -18.94 -13.35
C GLU A 59 10.96 -20.07 -12.87
N ASP A 60 11.42 -21.32 -12.92
CA ASP A 60 10.67 -22.47 -12.42
C ASP A 60 10.42 -22.38 -10.91
N ALA A 61 11.46 -22.10 -10.11
CA ALA A 61 11.32 -21.95 -8.67
C ALA A 61 10.43 -20.75 -8.30
N MET A 62 10.59 -19.63 -9.00
CA MET A 62 9.75 -18.45 -8.82
C MET A 62 8.28 -18.75 -9.13
N TYR A 63 8.00 -19.42 -10.25
CA TYR A 63 6.65 -19.81 -10.63
C TYR A 63 5.99 -20.69 -9.56
N ARG A 64 6.69 -21.74 -9.12
CA ARG A 64 6.16 -22.64 -8.08
C ARG A 64 5.92 -21.95 -6.75
N VAL A 65 6.79 -21.02 -6.37
CA VAL A 65 6.59 -20.18 -5.17
C VAL A 65 5.38 -19.25 -5.32
N ARG A 66 5.15 -18.69 -6.53
CA ARG A 66 4.00 -17.80 -6.79
C ARG A 66 2.66 -18.53 -6.79
N GLU A 67 2.62 -19.76 -7.27
CA GLU A 67 1.39 -20.56 -7.42
C GLU A 67 1.14 -21.52 -6.23
N ASP A 68 1.83 -21.31 -5.10
CA ASP A 68 1.77 -22.16 -3.90
C ASP A 68 1.96 -23.67 -4.19
N MET A 69 2.83 -23.98 -5.15
CA MET A 69 3.17 -25.35 -5.53
C MET A 69 4.26 -25.89 -4.59
N THR A 70 4.22 -27.19 -4.32
CA THR A 70 5.24 -27.87 -3.51
C THR A 70 6.64 -27.66 -4.11
N ILE A 71 7.54 -27.07 -3.32
CA ILE A 71 8.95 -26.85 -3.66
C ILE A 71 9.82 -27.00 -2.42
N GLY A 72 11.00 -27.59 -2.56
CA GLY A 72 12.00 -27.72 -1.50
C GLY A 72 12.78 -26.42 -1.25
N THR A 73 13.70 -26.45 -0.28
CA THR A 73 14.64 -25.33 -0.04
C THR A 73 15.81 -25.31 -1.02
N SER A 74 15.99 -26.38 -1.80
CA SER A 74 16.98 -26.49 -2.87
C SER A 74 16.46 -27.45 -3.93
N GLU A 75 16.51 -27.04 -5.19
CA GLU A 75 16.03 -27.78 -6.35
C GLU A 75 17.15 -27.99 -7.36
N VAL A 76 17.13 -29.10 -8.11
CA VAL A 76 18.12 -29.39 -9.15
C VAL A 76 17.42 -29.62 -10.49
N LEU A 77 17.72 -28.79 -11.47
CA LEU A 77 17.28 -28.96 -12.85
C LEU A 77 18.42 -29.52 -13.70
N ASN A 78 18.14 -30.58 -14.46
CA ASN A 78 19.09 -31.14 -15.43
C ASN A 78 18.59 -30.88 -16.85
N LEU A 79 19.38 -30.17 -17.64
CA LEU A 79 19.09 -29.89 -19.05
C LEU A 79 20.36 -30.10 -19.88
N ASP A 80 20.24 -30.83 -21.00
CA ASP A 80 21.36 -31.14 -21.90
C ASP A 80 22.61 -31.73 -21.20
N GLY A 81 22.38 -32.58 -20.20
CA GLY A 81 23.45 -33.23 -19.43
C GLY A 81 24.21 -32.32 -18.47
N GLN A 82 23.70 -31.12 -18.18
CA GLN A 82 24.26 -30.17 -17.23
C GLN A 82 23.28 -29.92 -16.10
N SER A 83 23.80 -29.80 -14.88
CA SER A 83 23.00 -29.57 -13.67
C SER A 83 23.03 -28.10 -13.27
N GLN A 84 21.90 -27.63 -12.80
CA GLN A 84 21.71 -26.33 -12.19
C GLN A 84 21.04 -26.52 -10.84
N THR A 85 21.43 -25.72 -9.86
CA THR A 85 20.90 -25.78 -8.49
C THR A 85 20.24 -24.45 -8.16
N THR A 86 19.00 -24.50 -7.68
CA THR A 86 18.26 -23.33 -7.19
C THR A 86 18.08 -23.44 -5.69
N ASP A 87 18.65 -22.53 -4.93
CA ASP A 87 18.47 -22.45 -3.48
C ASP A 87 17.39 -21.41 -3.14
N ILE A 88 16.46 -21.75 -2.25
CA ILE A 88 15.36 -20.90 -1.81
C ILE A 88 15.49 -20.67 -0.30
N VAL A 89 15.76 -19.42 0.08
CA VAL A 89 15.98 -19.01 1.47
C VAL A 89 14.94 -17.98 1.85
N THR A 90 14.31 -18.15 3.02
CA THR A 90 13.41 -17.13 3.58
C THR A 90 14.23 -16.13 4.41
N VAL A 91 14.12 -14.84 4.10
CA VAL A 91 14.79 -13.74 4.80
C VAL A 91 13.75 -12.69 5.18
N GLY A 92 13.38 -12.63 6.46
CA GLY A 92 12.21 -11.85 6.90
C GLY A 92 10.93 -12.37 6.22
N ASN A 93 10.15 -11.49 5.61
CA ASN A 93 8.95 -11.84 4.85
C ASN A 93 9.26 -12.22 3.38
N ASN A 94 10.51 -12.08 2.94
CA ASN A 94 10.89 -12.29 1.54
C ASN A 94 11.43 -13.71 1.31
N LYS A 95 11.29 -14.19 0.08
CA LYS A 95 11.99 -15.38 -0.41
C LYS A 95 13.11 -14.95 -1.36
N GLU A 96 14.34 -15.25 -0.99
CA GLU A 96 15.50 -15.12 -1.86
C GLU A 96 15.70 -16.43 -2.61
N ILE A 97 15.65 -16.36 -3.94
CA ILE A 97 15.85 -17.51 -4.82
C ILE A 97 17.14 -17.28 -5.59
N THR A 98 18.11 -18.19 -5.45
CA THR A 98 19.41 -18.10 -6.12
C THR A 98 19.64 -19.33 -6.98
N ALA A 99 19.71 -19.14 -8.30
CA ALA A 99 20.00 -20.19 -9.27
C ALA A 99 21.46 -20.14 -9.71
N ARG A 100 22.18 -21.25 -9.53
CA ARG A 100 23.57 -21.43 -9.95
C ARG A 100 23.66 -22.50 -11.03
N ALA A 101 24.18 -22.13 -12.20
CA ALA A 101 24.44 -23.04 -13.30
C ALA A 101 25.90 -22.99 -13.72
N THR A 102 26.48 -24.15 -14.05
CA THR A 102 27.85 -24.25 -14.55
C THR A 102 27.90 -25.02 -15.86
N TYR A 103 28.44 -24.41 -16.92
CA TYR A 103 28.67 -25.05 -18.22
C TYR A 103 30.15 -24.97 -18.57
N ALA A 104 30.81 -26.11 -18.77
CA ALA A 104 32.22 -26.18 -19.18
C ALA A 104 33.15 -25.23 -18.38
N SER A 105 33.06 -25.27 -17.05
CA SER A 105 33.78 -24.42 -16.08
C SER A 105 33.47 -22.92 -16.12
N HIS A 106 32.36 -22.52 -16.76
CA HIS A 106 31.82 -21.16 -16.67
C HIS A 106 30.59 -21.22 -15.77
N THR A 107 30.57 -20.43 -14.70
CA THR A 107 29.46 -20.41 -13.73
C THR A 107 28.73 -19.08 -13.83
N ARG A 108 27.39 -19.13 -13.74
CA ARG A 108 26.52 -17.96 -13.64
C ARG A 108 25.59 -18.16 -12.45
N ASN A 109 25.49 -17.15 -11.60
CA ASN A 109 24.55 -17.12 -10.48
C ASN A 109 23.54 -16.01 -10.74
N ILE A 110 22.26 -16.33 -10.68
CA ILE A 110 21.16 -15.37 -10.82
C ILE A 110 20.40 -15.39 -9.51
N LYS A 111 20.06 -14.21 -8.99
CA LYS A 111 19.29 -14.06 -7.76
C LYS A 111 18.07 -13.20 -8.01
N THR A 112 16.93 -13.68 -7.51
CA THR A 112 15.68 -12.92 -7.41
C THR A 112 15.24 -12.87 -5.95
N VAL A 113 14.53 -11.79 -5.60
CA VAL A 113 13.91 -11.64 -4.29
C VAL A 113 12.43 -11.43 -4.49
N LEU A 114 11.65 -12.36 -3.97
CA LEU A 114 10.21 -12.32 -3.93
C LEU A 114 9.79 -11.72 -2.60
N ALA A 115 9.01 -10.64 -2.63
CA ALA A 115 8.29 -10.15 -1.46
C ALA A 115 6.82 -10.56 -1.56
N PRO A 116 6.11 -10.70 -0.43
CA PRO A 116 4.66 -10.77 -0.46
C PRO A 116 4.16 -9.51 -1.18
N SER A 117 3.25 -9.65 -2.14
CA SER A 117 2.64 -8.46 -2.73
C SER A 117 1.92 -7.70 -1.63
N THR A 118 2.13 -6.39 -1.57
CA THR A 118 1.46 -5.47 -0.64
C THR A 118 -0.05 -5.34 -0.93
N SER A 119 -0.62 -6.24 -1.74
CA SER A 119 -2.05 -6.41 -2.03
C SER A 119 -2.80 -7.11 -0.90
N ASP A 120 -2.07 -7.77 0.00
CA ASP A 120 -2.66 -8.42 1.16
C ASP A 120 -2.80 -7.34 2.23
N GLY A 121 -4.03 -6.93 2.52
CA GLY A 121 -4.27 -5.91 3.54
C GLY A 121 -3.69 -6.33 4.88
N THR A 122 -3.13 -5.44 5.68
CA THR A 122 -2.53 -5.80 6.99
C THR A 122 -2.85 -4.78 8.06
N LEU A 123 -3.26 -5.25 9.25
CA LEU A 123 -3.45 -4.40 10.43
C LEU A 123 -2.19 -4.46 11.30
N ASN A 124 -1.25 -3.54 11.01
CA ASN A 124 0.07 -3.51 11.64
C ASN A 124 0.07 -2.94 13.07
N TYR A 125 -1.08 -2.46 13.55
CA TYR A 125 -1.21 -1.78 14.83
C TYR A 125 -2.40 -2.31 15.62
N GLY A 126 -2.38 -2.06 16.94
CA GLY A 126 -3.54 -2.28 17.81
C GLY A 126 -4.77 -1.53 17.34
N LEU A 127 -4.55 -0.27 16.94
CA LEU A 127 -5.50 0.51 16.17
C LEU A 127 -4.77 1.26 15.07
N GLN A 128 -5.29 1.14 13.86
CA GLN A 128 -4.94 2.02 12.75
C GLN A 128 -6.15 2.90 12.45
N VAL A 129 -5.93 4.20 12.40
CA VAL A 129 -7.01 5.19 12.34
C VAL A 129 -6.76 6.14 11.20
N GLY A 130 -7.79 6.35 10.39
CA GLY A 130 -7.72 7.30 9.29
C GLY A 130 -7.68 8.76 9.75
N TYR A 131 -7.95 9.64 8.81
CA TYR A 131 -7.79 11.08 8.96
C TYR A 131 -8.81 11.74 9.90
N LEU A 132 -9.94 11.08 10.22
CA LEU A 132 -10.94 11.62 11.16
C LEU A 132 -10.50 11.48 12.63
N GLY A 133 -9.46 10.70 12.91
CA GLY A 133 -8.85 10.61 14.23
C GLY A 133 -9.55 9.65 15.20
N LEU A 134 -9.04 9.61 16.44
CA LEU A 134 -9.48 8.73 17.50
C LEU A 134 -9.97 9.54 18.72
N ASP A 135 -11.23 9.39 19.08
CA ASP A 135 -11.84 9.95 20.29
C ASP A 135 -11.99 8.83 21.34
N MET A 136 -11.39 9.02 22.52
CA MET A 136 -11.47 8.08 23.65
C MET A 136 -12.18 8.75 24.83
N LYS A 137 -13.15 8.07 25.46
CA LYS A 137 -13.96 8.64 26.57
C LYS A 137 -14.19 7.63 27.69
N ASN A 138 -14.46 8.13 28.90
CA ASN A 138 -14.97 7.36 30.03
C ASN A 138 -14.21 6.03 30.25
N LYS A 139 -12.91 6.10 30.59
CA LYS A 139 -12.06 4.93 30.88
C LYS A 139 -11.84 3.96 29.73
N ALA A 140 -12.07 4.40 28.49
CA ALA A 140 -11.65 3.68 27.30
C ALA A 140 -10.15 3.33 27.34
N ARG A 141 -9.82 2.13 26.85
CA ARG A 141 -8.46 1.59 26.93
C ARG A 141 -8.05 0.88 25.64
N VAL A 142 -6.82 1.13 25.20
CA VAL A 142 -6.16 0.41 24.11
C VAL A 142 -4.92 -0.27 24.66
N ASN A 143 -4.97 -1.60 24.75
CA ASN A 143 -3.83 -2.43 25.09
C ASN A 143 -3.04 -2.78 23.83
N GLY A 144 -2.31 -1.81 23.29
CA GLY A 144 -1.54 -1.95 22.05
C GLY A 144 -1.03 -0.61 21.54
N ASN A 145 -0.41 -0.63 20.36
CA ASN A 145 0.05 0.57 19.66
C ASN A 145 -1.09 1.20 18.86
N VAL A 146 -1.07 2.53 18.71
CA VAL A 146 -2.01 3.29 17.89
C VAL A 146 -1.24 4.11 16.85
N LYS A 147 -1.66 4.00 15.60
CA LYS A 147 -1.23 4.87 14.49
C LYS A 147 -2.46 5.60 13.95
N SER A 148 -2.41 6.92 13.89
CA SER A 148 -3.51 7.73 13.35
C SER A 148 -3.03 8.74 12.31
N ASN A 149 -3.83 8.92 11.26
CA ASN A 149 -3.67 10.02 10.31
C ASN A 149 -4.42 11.29 10.74
N GLY A 150 -5.16 11.24 11.84
CA GLY A 150 -5.86 12.35 12.46
C GLY A 150 -5.48 12.50 13.94
N SER A 151 -6.06 13.49 14.61
CA SER A 151 -5.79 13.72 16.03
C SER A 151 -6.29 12.56 16.91
N ILE A 152 -5.60 12.33 18.03
CA ILE A 152 -6.04 11.41 19.09
C ILE A 152 -6.42 12.25 20.30
N ARG A 153 -7.64 12.09 20.83
CA ARG A 153 -8.17 12.94 21.89
C ARG A 153 -8.88 12.14 22.99
N GLY A 154 -8.53 12.44 24.24
CA GLY A 154 -9.33 12.10 25.42
C GLY A 154 -10.45 13.12 25.61
N VAL A 155 -11.70 12.67 25.64
CA VAL A 155 -12.87 13.55 25.73
C VAL A 155 -13.64 13.32 27.02
N GLY A 156 -13.99 14.42 27.68
CA GLY A 156 -14.74 14.40 28.93
C GLY A 156 -13.83 14.23 30.15
N SER A 157 -14.45 13.92 31.28
CA SER A 157 -13.78 13.74 32.57
C SER A 157 -13.58 12.26 32.86
N GLY A 158 -12.42 11.72 32.52
CA GLY A 158 -12.04 10.34 32.80
C GLY A 158 -10.70 10.04 32.17
N GLU A 159 -9.82 9.36 32.91
CA GLU A 159 -8.53 8.94 32.37
C GLU A 159 -8.75 7.89 31.27
N VAL A 160 -8.13 8.10 30.13
CA VAL A 160 -8.11 7.17 28.99
C VAL A 160 -6.66 6.78 28.72
N LEU A 161 -6.44 5.54 28.28
CA LEU A 161 -5.10 4.96 28.26
C LEU A 161 -4.80 4.20 26.96
N ILE A 162 -3.63 4.47 26.40
CA ILE A 162 -2.97 3.63 25.38
C ILE A 162 -1.74 3.00 26.04
N THR A 163 -1.64 1.68 26.12
CA THR A 163 -0.51 1.02 26.81
C THR A 163 0.74 0.89 25.94
N GLY A 164 0.59 0.98 24.62
CA GLY A 164 1.68 0.92 23.66
C GLY A 164 2.07 2.32 23.18
N ASP A 165 2.71 2.37 22.03
CA ASP A 165 3.11 3.61 21.38
C ASP A 165 1.91 4.30 20.71
N ALA A 166 1.94 5.64 20.63
CA ALA A 166 0.96 6.43 19.92
C ALA A 166 1.64 7.36 18.91
N PHE A 167 1.30 7.19 17.63
CA PHE A 167 1.84 7.97 16.51
C PHE A 167 0.70 8.68 15.79
N VAL A 168 0.82 9.99 15.61
CA VAL A 168 -0.14 10.84 14.91
C VAL A 168 0.57 11.57 13.79
N ALA A 169 0.20 11.25 12.55
CA ALA A 169 0.76 11.91 11.38
C ALA A 169 0.38 13.39 11.31
N GLY A 170 1.15 14.19 10.57
CA GLY A 170 0.71 15.55 10.18
C GLY A 170 -0.60 15.43 9.41
N GLY A 171 -1.68 15.99 9.96
CA GLY A 171 -3.02 15.67 9.47
C GLY A 171 -3.27 16.11 8.06
N VAL A 172 -4.20 15.43 7.40
CA VAL A 172 -4.76 15.91 6.13
C VAL A 172 -6.14 16.48 6.42
N GLY A 173 -6.36 17.76 6.08
CA GLY A 173 -7.66 18.39 6.34
C GLY A 173 -8.82 17.64 5.69
N ASN A 174 -10.01 17.80 6.26
CA ASN A 174 -11.23 17.06 5.85
C ASN A 174 -11.99 17.76 4.73
N THR A 175 -11.71 19.04 4.52
CA THR A 175 -12.26 19.82 3.43
C THR A 175 -11.24 19.92 2.31
N PRO A 176 -11.59 19.52 1.07
CA PRO A 176 -10.70 19.76 -0.05
C PRO A 176 -10.47 21.25 -0.18
N HIS A 177 -9.21 21.62 -0.44
CA HIS A 177 -8.87 23.01 -0.73
C HIS A 177 -9.41 23.41 -2.10
N VAL A 178 -9.44 22.45 -3.02
CA VAL A 178 -10.00 22.59 -4.36
C VAL A 178 -10.64 21.27 -4.76
N SER A 179 -11.84 21.32 -5.32
CA SER A 179 -12.53 20.12 -5.79
C SER A 179 -13.51 20.40 -6.91
N GLN A 180 -13.75 19.36 -7.71
CA GLN A 180 -14.90 19.20 -8.59
C GLN A 180 -15.62 17.91 -8.19
N SER A 181 -16.85 18.03 -7.69
CA SER A 181 -17.55 16.92 -7.02
C SER A 181 -18.51 16.12 -7.90
N SER A 182 -18.87 16.63 -9.08
CA SER A 182 -19.80 15.99 -10.00
C SER A 182 -19.07 15.31 -11.16
N GLY A 183 -19.69 14.26 -11.71
CA GLY A 183 -19.19 13.49 -12.83
C GLY A 183 -20.36 13.01 -13.71
N SER A 184 -20.30 13.35 -15.00
CA SER A 184 -21.29 12.96 -16.02
C SER A 184 -20.65 12.46 -17.32
N TYR A 185 -19.32 12.57 -17.42
CA TYR A 185 -18.49 12.22 -18.57
C TYR A 185 -17.28 11.42 -18.11
N HIS A 186 -16.54 10.84 -19.05
CA HIS A 186 -15.29 10.13 -18.76
C HIS A 186 -14.20 10.48 -19.76
N TYR A 187 -12.95 10.33 -19.32
CA TYR A 187 -11.75 10.45 -20.12
C TYR A 187 -11.04 9.10 -20.21
N ASP A 188 -10.84 8.59 -21.43
CA ASP A 188 -10.03 7.40 -21.71
C ASP A 188 -8.53 7.70 -21.57
N LEU A 189 -7.85 7.05 -20.64
CA LEU A 189 -6.40 7.13 -20.39
C LEU A 189 -5.72 5.80 -20.76
N HIS A 190 -4.58 5.86 -21.44
CA HIS A 190 -3.83 4.72 -22.03
C HIS A 190 -4.53 3.96 -23.16
N LYS A 191 -5.74 4.36 -23.59
CA LYS A 191 -6.47 3.64 -24.65
C LYS A 191 -5.89 3.88 -26.05
N THR A 192 -5.38 5.08 -26.30
CA THR A 192 -4.75 5.49 -27.56
C THR A 192 -3.42 6.18 -27.31
N THR A 193 -2.51 6.14 -28.28
CA THR A 193 -1.16 6.71 -28.14
C THR A 193 -1.16 8.22 -27.92
N SER A 194 -2.21 8.92 -28.34
CA SER A 194 -2.43 10.35 -28.09
C SER A 194 -2.85 10.71 -26.66
N ARG A 195 -3.27 9.72 -25.87
CA ARG A 195 -3.93 9.89 -24.57
C ARG A 195 -3.25 9.04 -23.50
N LEU A 196 -1.92 9.04 -23.52
CA LEU A 196 -1.14 8.28 -22.54
C LEU A 196 -1.11 9.00 -21.19
N ASP A 197 -1.11 10.33 -21.19
CA ASP A 197 -1.13 11.11 -19.95
C ASP A 197 -2.21 12.18 -20.00
N VAL A 198 -2.82 12.45 -18.85
CA VAL A 198 -3.82 13.49 -18.65
C VAL A 198 -3.37 14.43 -17.54
N ALA A 199 -3.69 15.71 -17.67
CA ALA A 199 -3.42 16.70 -16.64
C ALA A 199 -4.67 17.52 -16.31
N GLN A 200 -4.93 17.71 -15.03
CA GLN A 200 -6.01 18.55 -14.49
C GLN A 200 -5.41 19.79 -13.83
N ARG A 201 -5.78 20.98 -14.31
CA ARG A 201 -5.37 22.25 -13.69
C ARG A 201 -6.15 22.51 -12.41
N PHE A 202 -5.49 23.08 -11.43
CA PHE A 202 -6.13 23.72 -10.29
C PHE A 202 -5.43 25.02 -9.90
N LYS A 203 -6.13 25.91 -9.20
CA LYS A 203 -5.58 27.13 -8.63
C LYS A 203 -5.44 26.92 -7.14
N ALA A 204 -4.23 27.03 -6.61
CA ALA A 204 -3.98 26.74 -5.21
C ALA A 204 -4.71 27.75 -4.29
N ALA A 205 -5.61 27.24 -3.45
CA ALA A 205 -6.37 28.06 -2.49
C ALA A 205 -5.51 28.59 -1.31
N SER A 206 -4.35 27.99 -1.05
CA SER A 206 -3.42 28.32 0.04
C SER A 206 -1.96 28.09 -0.39
N THR A 207 -1.00 28.68 0.34
CA THR A 207 0.44 28.40 0.17
C THR A 207 0.79 27.22 1.07
N ALA A 208 0.86 26.00 0.51
CA ALA A 208 1.03 24.80 1.31
C ALA A 208 1.52 23.59 0.50
N LYS A 209 1.97 22.51 1.15
CA LYS A 209 2.28 21.25 0.47
C LYS A 209 1.00 20.59 -0.04
N PRO A 210 0.95 19.98 -1.24
CA PRO A 210 -0.13 19.07 -1.59
C PRO A 210 0.01 17.81 -0.72
N ASN A 211 -1.07 17.31 -0.12
CA ASN A 211 -0.98 16.17 0.80
C ASN A 211 -1.78 14.96 0.32
N LYS A 212 -2.97 15.20 -0.24
CA LYS A 212 -3.88 14.12 -0.64
C LYS A 212 -4.62 14.53 -1.91
N LEU A 213 -4.86 13.54 -2.77
CA LEU A 213 -5.71 13.66 -3.95
C LEU A 213 -6.72 12.53 -3.93
N THR A 214 -7.99 12.86 -4.16
CA THR A 214 -9.03 11.89 -4.50
C THR A 214 -9.43 12.08 -5.96
N ILE A 215 -9.50 11.01 -6.73
CA ILE A 215 -10.00 10.96 -8.11
C ILE A 215 -11.00 9.81 -8.27
N TYR A 216 -11.82 9.84 -9.31
CA TYR A 216 -12.78 8.77 -9.61
C TYR A 216 -12.37 8.07 -10.89
N ILE A 217 -12.05 6.78 -10.78
CA ILE A 217 -11.38 6.04 -11.85
C ILE A 217 -11.87 4.58 -11.89
N LYS A 218 -11.92 4.03 -13.09
CA LYS A 218 -12.23 2.62 -13.38
C LYS A 218 -11.18 2.05 -14.33
N LYS A 219 -10.88 0.75 -14.22
CA LYS A 219 -9.92 0.05 -15.10
C LYS A 219 -10.61 -0.94 -16.05
N PHE A 220 -9.97 -1.22 -17.17
CA PHE A 220 -10.33 -2.27 -18.12
C PHE A 220 -9.11 -3.14 -18.39
N GLY A 221 -9.29 -4.45 -18.35
CA GLY A 221 -8.19 -5.41 -18.51
C GLY A 221 -7.19 -5.35 -17.36
N THR A 222 -5.90 -5.52 -17.67
CA THR A 222 -4.79 -5.55 -16.70
C THR A 222 -3.74 -4.46 -16.97
N PRO A 223 -4.12 -3.17 -16.92
CA PRO A 223 -3.18 -2.07 -17.12
C PRO A 223 -2.16 -1.98 -15.96
N GLY A 224 -1.00 -1.37 -16.19
CA GLY A 224 0.01 -1.14 -15.16
C GLY A 224 -0.32 0.05 -14.24
N ASN A 225 0.33 0.12 -13.07
CA ASN A 225 0.16 1.19 -12.07
C ASN A 225 0.26 2.59 -12.68
N LEU A 226 -0.53 3.54 -12.18
CA LEU A 226 -0.48 4.95 -12.58
C LEU A 226 0.45 5.76 -11.69
N GLU A 227 1.08 6.75 -12.29
CA GLU A 227 1.89 7.73 -11.60
C GLU A 227 1.11 9.05 -11.55
N VAL A 228 1.18 9.71 -10.39
CA VAL A 228 0.55 11.00 -10.16
C VAL A 228 1.62 12.03 -9.83
N ARG A 229 1.52 13.21 -10.43
CA ARG A 229 2.39 14.34 -10.16
C ARG A 229 1.63 15.63 -9.94
N VAL A 230 2.13 16.46 -9.03
CA VAL A 230 1.72 17.85 -8.89
C VAL A 230 2.87 18.72 -9.40
N VAL A 231 2.60 19.50 -10.44
CA VAL A 231 3.59 20.39 -11.04
C VAL A 231 3.09 21.82 -11.16
N ALA A 232 4.01 22.78 -11.31
CA ALA A 232 3.68 24.17 -11.60
C ALA A 232 3.04 24.35 -12.98
N ASP A 233 2.28 25.43 -13.16
CA ASP A 233 1.85 25.90 -14.48
C ASP A 233 2.99 26.67 -15.17
N ASP A 234 3.25 26.35 -16.43
CA ASP A 234 4.07 27.12 -17.37
C ASP A 234 3.19 27.60 -18.52
N ASN A 235 2.74 28.85 -18.43
CA ASN A 235 1.96 29.54 -19.46
C ASN A 235 0.70 28.80 -19.92
N GLY A 236 0.01 28.14 -18.97
CA GLY A 236 -1.24 27.43 -19.21
C GLY A 236 -1.10 25.96 -19.57
N ASP A 237 0.09 25.38 -19.42
CA ASP A 237 0.40 23.96 -19.57
C ASP A 237 1.26 23.44 -18.38
N PRO A 238 1.29 22.11 -18.12
CA PRO A 238 2.10 21.53 -17.04
C PRO A 238 3.63 21.70 -17.23
N ASP A 239 4.32 22.21 -16.21
CA ASP A 239 5.79 22.28 -16.15
C ASP A 239 6.40 20.95 -15.65
N TYR A 240 6.85 20.11 -16.56
CA TYR A 240 7.43 18.79 -16.23
C TYR A 240 8.68 18.85 -15.34
N ARG A 241 9.36 20.01 -15.20
CA ARG A 241 10.61 20.14 -14.40
C ARG A 241 10.35 20.50 -12.94
N ASN A 242 9.15 20.98 -12.62
CA ASN A 242 8.85 21.57 -11.33
C ASN A 242 7.90 20.67 -10.55
N ASP A 243 8.43 19.49 -10.19
CA ASP A 243 7.73 18.49 -9.40
C ASP A 243 7.64 18.92 -7.93
N ILE A 244 6.42 19.06 -7.45
CA ILE A 244 6.07 19.53 -6.11
C ILE A 244 5.66 18.35 -5.23
N GLY A 245 5.10 17.30 -5.83
CA GLY A 245 4.61 16.13 -5.12
C GLY A 245 4.30 14.98 -6.05
N SER A 246 4.60 13.77 -5.58
CA SER A 246 4.45 12.53 -6.33
C SER A 246 3.64 11.50 -5.56
N ALA A 247 2.86 10.70 -6.28
CA ALA A 247 2.17 9.54 -5.73
C ALA A 247 2.05 8.44 -6.79
N THR A 248 1.74 7.23 -6.35
CA THR A 248 1.45 6.09 -7.22
C THR A 248 0.05 5.60 -6.93
N ILE A 249 -0.73 5.34 -7.97
CA ILE A 249 -1.99 4.59 -7.86
C ILE A 249 -1.70 3.17 -8.33
N ALA A 250 -1.84 2.19 -7.44
CA ALA A 250 -1.69 0.80 -7.85
C ALA A 250 -2.88 0.39 -8.72
N THR A 251 -2.61 -0.34 -9.81
CA THR A 251 -3.67 -0.88 -10.68
C THR A 251 -4.59 -1.83 -9.92
N THR A 252 -4.08 -2.45 -8.85
CA THR A 252 -4.87 -3.25 -7.93
C THR A 252 -6.02 -2.40 -7.45
N ASP A 253 -5.77 -1.25 -6.80
CA ASP A 253 -6.73 -0.40 -6.07
C ASP A 253 -7.95 0.07 -6.89
N ILE A 254 -7.84 0.05 -8.21
CA ILE A 254 -8.87 0.54 -9.14
C ILE A 254 -9.86 -0.58 -9.48
N SER A 255 -11.16 -0.32 -9.32
CA SER A 255 -12.23 -1.25 -9.68
C SER A 255 -12.41 -1.40 -11.19
N SER A 256 -12.83 -2.59 -11.62
CA SER A 256 -13.21 -2.88 -13.00
C SER A 256 -14.70 -2.66 -13.29
N SER A 257 -15.53 -2.47 -12.25
CA SER A 257 -16.99 -2.48 -12.36
C SER A 257 -17.65 -1.10 -12.14
N ALA A 258 -16.99 -0.19 -11.42
CA ALA A 258 -17.52 1.13 -11.08
C ALA A 258 -16.43 2.22 -11.05
N TYR A 259 -16.85 3.49 -11.12
CA TYR A 259 -15.98 4.65 -10.87
C TYR A 259 -15.85 4.87 -9.37
N ASP A 260 -14.87 4.20 -8.76
CA ASP A 260 -14.64 4.31 -7.32
C ASP A 260 -13.70 5.48 -6.99
N PRO A 261 -13.91 6.15 -5.84
CA PRO A 261 -12.99 7.18 -5.36
C PRO A 261 -11.67 6.55 -4.94
N ILE A 262 -10.61 6.82 -5.68
CA ILE A 262 -9.24 6.45 -5.32
C ILE A 262 -8.57 7.64 -4.67
N THR A 263 -8.05 7.41 -3.47
CA THR A 263 -7.34 8.43 -2.70
C THR A 263 -5.87 8.06 -2.60
N VAL A 264 -5.00 9.00 -2.98
CA VAL A 264 -3.55 8.88 -2.85
C VAL A 264 -2.98 9.99 -1.98
N TYR A 265 -1.91 9.66 -1.27
CA TYR A 265 -1.14 10.58 -0.46
C TYR A 265 0.14 10.96 -1.20
N PHE A 266 0.43 12.26 -1.27
CA PHE A 266 1.61 12.75 -1.97
C PHE A 266 2.86 12.67 -1.08
N ASN A 267 3.96 12.21 -1.66
CA ASN A 267 5.30 12.55 -1.17
C ASN A 267 5.68 13.91 -1.73
N SER A 268 5.48 14.95 -0.92
CA SER A 268 5.66 16.35 -1.34
C SER A 268 7.03 16.89 -1.00
N THR A 269 7.77 17.25 -2.04
CA THR A 269 9.11 17.84 -1.99
C THR A 269 9.06 19.38 -1.99
N GLY A 270 7.93 19.97 -2.39
CA GLY A 270 7.72 21.41 -2.49
C GLY A 270 6.38 21.90 -1.93
N ILE A 271 6.15 23.21 -2.05
CA ILE A 271 4.89 23.87 -1.67
C ILE A 271 4.24 24.53 -2.89
N THR A 272 2.91 24.48 -2.95
CA THR A 272 2.14 25.36 -3.82
C THR A 272 2.06 26.75 -3.20
N LYS A 273 1.82 27.77 -4.03
CA LYS A 273 1.64 29.17 -3.62
C LYS A 273 0.21 29.58 -3.86
N LYS A 274 -0.41 30.22 -2.88
CA LYS A 274 -1.77 30.73 -2.97
C LYS A 274 -1.96 31.56 -4.25
N ASP A 275 -3.08 31.32 -4.93
CA ASP A 275 -3.53 32.01 -6.14
C ASP A 275 -2.69 31.74 -7.41
N PHE A 276 -1.71 30.83 -7.37
CA PHE A 276 -1.00 30.32 -8.54
C PHE A 276 -1.66 29.05 -9.10
N TYR A 277 -1.49 28.83 -10.40
CA TYR A 277 -1.96 27.62 -11.08
C TYR A 277 -0.94 26.49 -11.00
N TYR A 278 -1.47 25.29 -10.88
CA TYR A 278 -0.75 24.02 -10.79
C TYR A 278 -1.51 22.94 -11.56
N TRP A 279 -0.85 21.83 -11.85
CA TRP A 279 -1.39 20.72 -12.60
C TRP A 279 -1.22 19.41 -11.85
N ILE A 280 -2.27 18.60 -11.84
CA ILE A 280 -2.21 17.19 -11.43
C ILE A 280 -2.05 16.37 -12.71
N ILE A 281 -0.90 15.75 -12.94
CA ILE A 281 -0.66 14.84 -14.04
C ILE A 281 -0.96 13.41 -13.56
N ILE A 282 -1.64 12.62 -14.39
CA ILE A 282 -1.94 11.21 -14.18
C ILE A 282 -1.59 10.44 -15.46
N GLY A 283 -0.72 9.45 -15.34
CA GLY A 283 -0.23 8.64 -16.46
C GLY A 283 0.99 7.83 -16.02
N SER A 284 1.45 6.86 -16.81
CA SER A 284 2.62 6.04 -16.43
C SER A 284 3.02 4.98 -17.45
N SER A 285 2.20 4.70 -18.46
CA SER A 285 2.47 3.64 -19.42
C SER A 285 2.98 4.22 -20.74
N PRO A 286 4.11 3.72 -21.28
CA PRO A 286 4.63 4.20 -22.57
C PRO A 286 3.85 3.61 -23.76
N SER A 287 2.90 2.69 -23.54
CA SER A 287 2.19 2.00 -24.62
C SER A 287 0.68 2.03 -24.43
N ALA A 288 -0.01 2.38 -25.53
CA ALA A 288 -1.45 2.39 -25.55
C ALA A 288 -2.02 0.99 -25.77
N SER A 289 -3.17 0.70 -25.15
CA SER A 289 -3.90 -0.55 -25.34
C SER A 289 -5.40 -0.32 -25.35
N ALA A 290 -6.07 -0.82 -26.39
CA ALA A 290 -7.53 -0.79 -26.47
C ALA A 290 -8.22 -1.74 -25.48
N THR A 291 -7.47 -2.62 -24.82
CA THR A 291 -8.00 -3.61 -23.85
C THR A 291 -7.49 -3.42 -22.43
N ASN A 292 -6.35 -2.76 -22.25
CA ASN A 292 -5.72 -2.49 -20.95
C ASN A 292 -5.61 -0.98 -20.73
N TYR A 293 -6.64 -0.34 -20.20
CA TYR A 293 -6.73 1.11 -20.10
C TYR A 293 -7.58 1.55 -18.90
N TYR A 294 -7.65 2.86 -18.66
CA TYR A 294 -8.43 3.45 -17.59
C TYR A 294 -9.47 4.44 -18.12
N GLU A 295 -10.56 4.62 -17.38
CA GLU A 295 -11.49 5.73 -17.57
C GLU A 295 -11.51 6.58 -16.30
N LEU A 296 -11.26 7.89 -16.43
CA LEU A 296 -11.39 8.86 -15.34
C LEU A 296 -12.71 9.61 -15.48
N GLU A 297 -13.50 9.65 -14.41
CA GLU A 297 -14.77 10.37 -14.40
C GLU A 297 -14.55 11.90 -14.31
N GLY A 298 -15.43 12.69 -14.93
CA GLY A 298 -15.40 14.15 -14.89
C GLY A 298 -16.67 14.82 -15.39
N GLU A 299 -16.65 16.14 -15.50
CA GLU A 299 -17.82 16.97 -15.83
C GLU A 299 -17.55 17.89 -17.04
N GLY A 300 -18.58 18.12 -17.86
CA GLY A 300 -18.52 18.96 -19.06
C GLY A 300 -18.80 20.45 -18.82
N ALA A 301 -19.57 20.83 -17.79
CA ALA A 301 -19.79 22.22 -17.39
C ALA A 301 -19.75 22.29 -15.85
N SER A 302 -18.65 22.81 -15.29
CA SER A 302 -18.28 22.58 -13.90
C SER A 302 -18.78 23.66 -12.92
N SER A 303 -18.89 23.28 -11.64
CA SER A 303 -18.88 24.22 -10.51
C SER A 303 -17.50 24.84 -10.25
N TYR A 304 -16.43 24.18 -10.72
CA TYR A 304 -15.05 24.63 -10.57
C TYR A 304 -14.51 25.26 -11.87
N THR A 305 -14.64 26.58 -12.00
CA THR A 305 -14.36 27.33 -13.25
C THR A 305 -12.89 27.49 -13.60
N GLU A 306 -12.00 27.30 -12.62
CA GLU A 306 -10.56 27.52 -12.75
C GLU A 306 -9.83 26.31 -13.34
N GLY A 307 -10.45 25.13 -13.35
CA GLY A 307 -9.83 23.90 -13.83
C GLY A 307 -9.91 23.71 -15.34
N ARG A 308 -8.99 22.93 -15.88
CA ARG A 308 -8.86 22.61 -17.31
C ARG A 308 -8.22 21.24 -17.44
N VAL A 309 -8.63 20.46 -18.43
CA VAL A 309 -7.98 19.20 -18.80
C VAL A 309 -7.04 19.40 -20.00
N ARG A 310 -5.84 18.79 -19.91
CA ARG A 310 -4.87 18.63 -21.00
C ARG A 310 -4.47 17.17 -21.14
N TYR A 311 -3.95 16.79 -22.28
CA TYR A 311 -3.43 15.45 -22.50
C TYR A 311 -2.22 15.42 -23.43
N THR A 312 -1.39 14.40 -23.30
CA THR A 312 -0.16 14.22 -24.09
C THR A 312 0.13 12.72 -24.29
N GLN A 313 1.11 12.46 -25.16
CA GLN A 313 1.64 11.10 -25.41
C GLN A 313 2.70 10.70 -24.40
N ASP A 314 3.41 11.69 -23.85
CA ASP A 314 4.49 11.47 -22.89
C ASP A 314 4.75 12.78 -22.15
N TRP A 315 4.34 12.85 -20.89
CA TRP A 315 4.56 14.00 -20.02
C TRP A 315 6.01 14.11 -19.51
N THR A 316 6.77 13.02 -19.54
CA THR A 316 8.16 12.99 -19.05
C THR A 316 9.14 13.60 -20.05
N ASN A 317 8.72 13.73 -21.31
CA ASN A 317 9.52 14.32 -22.36
C ASN A 317 9.60 15.85 -22.22
N SER A 318 10.82 16.38 -22.29
CA SER A 318 11.10 17.82 -22.27
C SER A 318 10.41 18.66 -23.36
N GLY A 319 9.94 18.02 -24.42
CA GLY A 319 9.16 18.63 -25.50
C GLY A 319 7.70 18.17 -25.54
N ALA A 320 7.14 17.71 -24.42
CA ALA A 320 5.75 17.27 -24.33
C ALA A 320 4.80 18.34 -24.90
N VAL A 321 3.94 17.92 -25.84
CA VAL A 321 2.95 18.80 -26.46
C VAL A 321 1.58 18.51 -25.85
N TRP A 322 1.11 19.43 -25.01
CA TRP A 322 -0.17 19.32 -24.32
C TRP A 322 -1.33 19.77 -25.21
N ALA A 323 -2.10 18.79 -25.69
CA ALA A 323 -3.31 19.06 -26.44
C ALA A 323 -4.39 19.66 -25.53
N LYS A 324 -5.13 20.64 -26.06
CA LYS A 324 -6.31 21.21 -25.40
C LYS A 324 -7.48 20.25 -25.56
N HIS A 325 -8.34 20.19 -24.53
CA HIS A 325 -9.68 19.63 -24.67
C HIS A 325 -10.37 20.23 -25.90
N PRO A 326 -10.74 19.43 -26.92
CA PRO A 326 -11.44 19.93 -28.11
C PRO A 326 -12.90 20.20 -27.77
N ALA A 327 -13.44 21.33 -28.25
CA ALA A 327 -14.83 21.75 -28.02
C ALA A 327 -15.92 20.78 -28.52
N ASN A 328 -15.56 19.69 -29.20
CA ASN A 328 -16.47 18.75 -29.87
C ASN A 328 -16.36 17.29 -29.38
N LEU A 329 -15.73 17.03 -28.22
CA LEU A 329 -15.67 15.68 -27.63
C LEU A 329 -16.56 15.55 -26.39
N SER A 330 -17.03 14.32 -26.14
CA SER A 330 -17.70 13.90 -24.90
C SER A 330 -16.74 13.76 -23.70
N ASP A 331 -15.52 14.29 -23.82
CA ASP A 331 -14.54 14.28 -22.74
C ASP A 331 -14.91 15.34 -21.68
N PRO A 332 -14.53 15.17 -20.41
CA PRO A 332 -14.78 16.15 -19.37
C PRO A 332 -13.91 17.41 -19.52
N GLU A 333 -14.47 18.59 -19.26
CA GLU A 333 -13.72 19.85 -19.12
C GLU A 333 -12.90 19.89 -17.82
N ASN A 334 -13.39 19.18 -16.79
CA ASN A 334 -12.74 18.96 -15.51
C ASN A 334 -12.90 17.51 -15.09
N LEU A 335 -11.81 16.86 -14.69
CA LEU A 335 -11.90 15.60 -13.96
C LEU A 335 -12.71 15.80 -12.67
N ARG A 336 -13.30 14.72 -12.16
CA ARG A 336 -13.87 14.69 -10.81
C ARG A 336 -12.72 14.44 -9.84
N PHE A 337 -12.36 15.46 -9.07
CA PHE A 337 -11.20 15.40 -8.17
C PHE A 337 -11.41 16.21 -6.90
N ALA A 338 -10.63 15.90 -5.88
CA ALA A 338 -10.52 16.67 -4.66
C ALA A 338 -9.06 16.67 -4.21
N ILE A 339 -8.42 17.85 -4.18
CA ILE A 339 -7.05 18.01 -3.67
C ILE A 339 -7.06 18.71 -2.32
N TYR A 340 -6.26 18.19 -1.41
CA TYR A 340 -6.10 18.65 -0.05
C TYR A 340 -4.66 19.13 0.10
N MET A 341 -4.50 20.36 0.54
CA MET A 341 -3.20 21.01 0.71
C MET A 341 -3.01 21.42 2.15
N GLY A 342 -1.77 21.49 2.62
CA GLY A 342 -1.45 21.85 4.00
C GLY A 342 -1.69 20.72 4.98
N GLU A 343 -0.85 20.69 6.00
CA GLU A 343 -1.03 19.83 7.15
C GLU A 343 -2.06 20.50 8.07
N GLU A 344 -3.13 19.79 8.42
CA GLU A 344 -3.89 20.20 9.60
C GLU A 344 -3.07 19.87 10.83
N THR A 345 -3.02 20.83 11.76
CA THR A 345 -2.32 20.61 13.02
C THR A 345 -3.00 19.50 13.79
N THR A 346 -2.38 18.33 13.78
CA THR A 346 -2.83 17.17 14.52
C THR A 346 -2.15 17.09 15.86
N TYR A 347 -2.83 16.46 16.80
CA TYR A 347 -2.42 16.47 18.17
C TYR A 347 -2.75 15.15 18.85
N ILE A 348 -2.01 14.87 19.92
CA ILE A 348 -2.46 13.98 20.98
C ILE A 348 -2.85 14.87 22.15
N GLU A 349 -4.08 14.72 22.63
CA GLU A 349 -4.61 15.55 23.72
C GLU A 349 -5.28 14.72 24.82
N LYS A 350 -5.03 15.05 26.10
CA LYS A 350 -5.77 14.52 27.27
C LYS A 350 -5.77 12.99 27.40
N ILE A 351 -4.64 12.36 27.09
CA ILE A 351 -4.47 10.90 27.11
C ILE A 351 -3.22 10.51 27.91
N THR A 352 -3.31 9.40 28.63
CA THR A 352 -2.14 8.70 29.19
C THR A 352 -1.61 7.68 28.17
N ILE A 353 -0.30 7.70 27.88
CA ILE A 353 0.41 6.80 26.98
C ILE A 353 1.47 6.04 27.76
N GLY A 354 1.50 4.72 27.56
CA GLY A 354 2.34 3.80 28.31
C GLY A 354 1.86 3.58 29.73
N GLN A 355 2.66 2.84 30.50
CA GLN A 355 2.38 2.58 31.90
C GLN A 355 3.65 2.79 32.73
N ASN A 356 3.49 3.27 33.96
CA ASN A 356 4.57 3.32 34.93
C ASN A 356 5.29 1.94 34.99
N PRO A 357 6.64 1.88 35.08
CA PRO A 357 7.49 0.78 34.63
C PRO A 357 6.95 -0.65 34.89
N PRO A 358 7.14 -1.58 33.93
CA PRO A 358 8.33 -1.69 33.07
C PRO A 358 8.16 -1.37 31.57
N ARG A 359 7.00 -0.88 31.10
CA ARG A 359 6.77 -0.66 29.65
C ARG A 359 6.89 0.81 29.27
N LEU A 360 8.08 1.18 28.77
CA LEU A 360 8.29 2.49 28.15
C LEU A 360 7.56 2.55 26.81
N SER A 361 6.85 3.64 26.56
CA SER A 361 6.12 3.89 25.32
C SER A 361 6.57 5.18 24.64
N LYS A 362 6.22 5.34 23.38
CA LYS A 362 6.53 6.53 22.58
C LYS A 362 5.27 7.29 22.22
N ALA A 363 5.34 8.62 22.32
CA ALA A 363 4.32 9.52 21.80
C ALA A 363 4.95 10.40 20.70
N TRP A 364 4.37 10.41 19.50
CA TRP A 364 4.85 11.26 18.41
C TRP A 364 3.69 11.92 17.68
N ALA A 365 3.63 13.25 17.70
CA ALA A 365 2.60 14.05 17.05
C ALA A 365 3.11 15.46 16.77
N GLN A 366 2.44 16.25 15.93
CA GLN A 366 2.80 17.67 15.77
C GLN A 366 2.62 18.47 17.06
N THR A 367 1.56 18.18 17.83
CA THR A 367 1.34 18.80 19.14
C THR A 367 0.98 17.76 20.20
N LEU A 368 1.59 17.88 21.37
CA LEU A 368 1.21 17.17 22.59
C LEU A 368 0.58 18.15 23.59
N ASN A 369 -0.69 17.94 23.97
CA ASN A 369 -1.43 18.84 24.86
C ASN A 369 -2.10 18.09 26.02
N ASP A 370 -1.81 18.46 27.27
CA ASP A 370 -2.37 17.80 28.46
C ASP A 370 -2.18 16.26 28.46
N VAL A 371 -1.04 15.76 27.95
CA VAL A 371 -0.77 14.31 27.85
C VAL A 371 0.12 13.82 28.98
N VAL A 372 -0.03 12.55 29.38
CA VAL A 372 0.93 11.88 30.27
C VAL A 372 1.63 10.78 29.48
N VAL A 373 2.96 10.84 29.35
CA VAL A 373 3.73 9.86 28.59
C VAL A 373 4.71 9.15 29.51
N HIS A 374 4.47 7.87 29.76
CA HIS A 374 5.37 6.96 30.47
C HIS A 374 6.45 6.44 29.51
N GLY A 375 7.30 7.35 29.03
CA GLY A 375 8.37 7.05 28.08
C GLY A 375 8.78 8.28 27.29
N PHE A 376 9.07 8.10 26.00
CA PHE A 376 9.69 9.12 25.16
C PHE A 376 8.66 9.91 24.36
N ALA A 377 8.96 11.17 24.07
CA ALA A 377 8.11 12.02 23.22
C ALA A 377 8.89 12.68 22.07
N SER A 378 8.22 12.85 20.93
CA SER A 378 8.71 13.66 19.80
C SER A 378 7.58 14.56 19.32
N SER A 379 7.79 15.88 19.25
CA SER A 379 6.74 16.79 18.83
C SER A 379 7.24 18.14 18.33
N THR A 380 6.46 18.86 17.53
CA THR A 380 6.77 20.26 17.24
C THR A 380 6.49 21.14 18.47
N GLU A 381 5.34 20.94 19.12
CA GLU A 381 4.95 21.70 20.31
C GLU A 381 4.48 20.79 21.45
N ILE A 382 5.04 20.97 22.64
CA ILE A 382 4.52 20.39 23.89
C ILE A 382 3.92 21.51 24.75
N LYS A 383 2.67 21.33 25.19
CA LYS A 383 1.93 22.34 25.96
C LYS A 383 0.92 21.74 26.95
N GLY A 384 0.28 22.62 27.71
CA GLY A 384 -0.73 22.27 28.72
C GLY A 384 -0.10 21.63 29.96
N GLY A 385 -0.88 20.84 30.68
CA GLY A 385 -0.43 20.02 31.81
C GLY A 385 0.36 18.77 31.41
N SER A 386 1.01 18.77 30.24
CA SER A 386 1.72 17.59 29.73
C SER A 386 2.86 17.16 30.66
N THR A 387 3.01 15.86 30.89
CA THR A 387 4.08 15.26 31.70
C THR A 387 4.73 14.10 30.96
N ILE A 388 6.03 14.22 30.67
CA ILE A 388 6.83 13.19 30.00
C ILE A 388 7.83 12.62 31.00
N TYR A 389 7.79 11.31 31.26
CA TYR A 389 8.63 10.65 32.27
C TYR A 389 10.01 10.20 31.76
N ARG A 390 10.40 10.56 30.53
CA ARG A 390 11.74 10.37 29.94
C ARG A 390 12.08 11.56 29.02
N GLU A 391 13.01 11.35 28.10
CA GLU A 391 13.45 12.33 27.13
C GLU A 391 12.32 12.72 26.15
N ALA A 392 12.28 14.01 25.81
CA ALA A 392 11.44 14.57 24.77
C ALA A 392 12.29 15.37 23.77
N THR A 393 12.06 15.14 22.48
CA THR A 393 12.55 16.00 21.40
C THR A 393 11.42 16.92 20.97
N CYS A 394 11.62 18.23 21.01
CA CYS A 394 10.62 19.17 20.54
C CYS A 394 11.17 20.52 20.12
N ASP A 395 10.51 21.17 19.15
CA ASP A 395 10.89 22.50 18.69
C ASP A 395 10.52 23.56 19.74
N THR A 396 9.35 23.42 20.38
CA THR A 396 8.85 24.35 21.41
C THR A 396 8.20 23.62 22.59
N LEU A 397 8.64 23.94 23.82
CA LEU A 397 7.96 23.58 25.06
C LEU A 397 7.24 24.82 25.62
N THR A 398 5.95 24.95 25.32
CA THR A 398 5.13 26.09 25.76
C THR A 398 4.74 25.96 27.25
N SER A 399 4.45 24.75 27.71
CA SER A 399 4.14 24.40 29.11
C SER A 399 4.18 22.88 29.31
N GLY A 400 4.32 22.43 30.56
CA GLY A 400 4.41 21.01 30.92
C GLY A 400 5.74 20.66 31.63
N ASN A 401 5.91 19.38 31.94
CA ASN A 401 7.09 18.86 32.62
C ASN A 401 7.71 17.72 31.80
N VAL A 402 9.03 17.75 31.62
CA VAL A 402 9.82 16.67 31.02
C VAL A 402 10.83 16.20 32.05
N ASP A 403 10.76 14.94 32.43
CA ASP A 403 11.67 14.33 33.40
C ASP A 403 13.00 13.96 32.73
N THR A 404 14.09 14.49 33.29
CA THR A 404 15.46 14.32 32.78
C THR A 404 16.22 13.21 33.51
N GLU A 405 15.57 12.41 34.36
CA GLU A 405 16.22 11.44 35.23
C GLU A 405 16.68 10.17 34.47
N HIS A 406 17.75 10.30 33.68
CA HIS A 406 18.85 9.34 33.48
C HIS A 406 20.13 10.06 32.97
N GLY A 407 20.54 11.15 33.63
CA GLY A 407 21.97 11.46 33.77
C GLY A 407 22.58 12.64 33.00
N SER A 408 21.92 13.79 32.85
CA SER A 408 22.68 15.04 32.73
C SER A 408 21.98 16.22 33.43
N PRO A 409 22.61 16.85 34.43
CA PRO A 409 21.98 17.90 35.26
C PRO A 409 21.68 19.24 34.56
N ASN A 410 21.83 19.36 33.23
CA ASN A 410 21.82 20.65 32.52
C ASN A 410 21.02 20.70 31.20
N SER A 411 19.89 19.98 31.08
CA SER A 411 18.94 20.28 29.99
C SER A 411 17.50 20.37 30.50
N PRO A 412 17.06 21.54 31.00
CA PRO A 412 15.67 21.77 31.42
C PRO A 412 14.64 21.75 30.27
N ASN A 413 15.06 21.46 29.03
CA ASN A 413 14.29 21.71 27.82
C ASN A 413 14.39 20.50 26.88
N CYS A 414 13.37 20.34 26.04
CA CYS A 414 13.43 19.48 24.86
C CYS A 414 14.78 19.62 24.13
N THR A 415 15.31 18.52 23.60
CA THR A 415 16.49 18.57 22.75
C THR A 415 16.14 19.24 21.41
N TRP A 416 16.75 20.40 21.12
CA TRP A 416 16.47 21.23 19.94
C TRP A 416 17.30 20.88 18.69
N ASP A 417 18.15 19.85 18.75
CA ASP A 417 19.14 19.58 17.70
C ASP A 417 18.58 18.94 16.43
N VAL A 418 17.29 18.60 16.39
CA VAL A 418 16.62 18.08 15.20
C VAL A 418 15.19 18.62 15.13
N ALA A 419 14.82 19.23 14.00
CA ALA A 419 13.42 19.52 13.72
C ALA A 419 12.62 18.22 13.93
N SER A 420 11.54 18.29 14.70
CA SER A 420 10.71 17.13 15.03
C SER A 420 9.43 17.15 14.18
N PRO A 421 9.50 16.80 12.88
CA PRO A 421 8.31 16.75 12.04
C PRO A 421 7.37 15.68 12.57
N ALA A 422 6.07 15.85 12.36
CA ALA A 422 5.12 14.78 12.60
C ALA A 422 5.46 13.56 11.70
N PRO A 423 5.13 12.32 12.12
CA PRO A 423 5.18 11.15 11.27
C PRO A 423 4.44 11.38 9.94
N SER A 424 4.82 10.64 8.90
CA SER A 424 4.03 10.55 7.68
C SER A 424 2.70 9.83 7.93
N THR A 425 1.71 10.14 7.10
CA THR A 425 0.45 9.39 7.05
C THR A 425 0.70 7.94 6.67
N GLU A 426 -0.10 7.03 7.21
CA GLU A 426 -0.15 5.62 6.85
C GLU A 426 -1.22 5.39 5.77
N ASN A 427 -1.00 4.45 4.86
CA ASN A 427 -2.03 4.07 3.89
C ASN A 427 -3.19 3.32 4.58
N ASP A 428 -4.31 3.17 3.86
CA ASP A 428 -5.39 2.28 4.31
C ASP A 428 -4.86 0.84 4.43
N PRO A 429 -5.13 0.12 5.53
CA PRO A 429 -4.68 -1.25 5.69
C PRO A 429 -5.32 -2.22 4.69
N PHE A 430 -6.47 -1.88 4.10
CA PHE A 430 -7.11 -2.69 3.06
C PHE A 430 -7.30 -1.85 1.78
N PRO A 431 -6.52 -2.13 0.72
CA PRO A 431 -6.78 -1.52 -0.58
C PRO A 431 -8.22 -1.81 -1.04
N SER A 432 -8.89 -0.79 -1.61
CA SER A 432 -10.29 -0.89 -2.08
C SER A 432 -10.52 -2.09 -3.00
N ALA A 433 -9.53 -2.43 -3.81
CA ALA A 433 -9.63 -3.55 -4.71
C ALA A 433 -9.54 -4.91 -4.05
N THR A 434 -8.71 -5.07 -3.01
CA THR A 434 -8.69 -6.32 -2.23
C THR A 434 -10.08 -6.60 -1.65
N LEU A 435 -10.77 -5.56 -1.18
CA LEU A 435 -12.14 -5.67 -0.67
C LEU A 435 -13.15 -6.00 -1.78
N VAL A 436 -12.99 -5.41 -2.97
CA VAL A 436 -13.82 -5.70 -4.15
C VAL A 436 -13.59 -7.12 -4.65
N ASP A 437 -12.36 -7.61 -4.68
CA ASP A 437 -12.01 -8.96 -5.13
C ASP A 437 -12.54 -10.01 -4.16
N LEU A 438 -12.35 -9.83 -2.85
CA LEU A 438 -12.93 -10.69 -1.82
C LEU A 438 -14.46 -10.77 -1.92
N LYS A 439 -15.11 -9.62 -2.13
CA LYS A 439 -16.56 -9.53 -2.34
C LYS A 439 -16.99 -10.26 -3.61
N ASN A 440 -16.32 -9.99 -4.73
CA ASN A 440 -16.68 -10.54 -6.03
C ASN A 440 -16.48 -12.05 -6.10
N ALA A 441 -15.45 -12.60 -5.45
CA ALA A 441 -15.26 -14.05 -5.36
C ALA A 441 -16.50 -14.74 -4.76
N ILE A 442 -17.06 -14.19 -3.68
CA ILE A 442 -18.27 -14.72 -3.03
C ILE A 442 -19.50 -14.56 -3.95
N ILE A 443 -19.68 -13.37 -4.55
CA ILE A 443 -20.84 -13.08 -5.43
C ILE A 443 -20.84 -13.97 -6.68
N ASN A 444 -19.66 -14.19 -7.28
CA ASN A 444 -19.52 -14.96 -8.52
C ASN A 444 -19.60 -16.47 -8.30
N GLY A 445 -19.72 -16.93 -7.04
CA GLY A 445 -19.81 -18.35 -6.73
C GLY A 445 -18.48 -19.10 -6.81
N GLU A 446 -17.35 -18.38 -6.73
CA GLU A 446 -16.03 -19.02 -6.66
C GLU A 446 -15.96 -19.93 -5.43
N ASP A 447 -15.17 -21.01 -5.48
CA ASP A 447 -15.07 -22.02 -4.41
C ASP A 447 -16.41 -22.62 -3.91
N GLY A 448 -17.46 -22.56 -4.73
CA GLY A 448 -18.77 -23.15 -4.40
C GLY A 448 -19.65 -22.26 -3.52
N CYS A 449 -19.39 -20.95 -3.47
CA CYS A 449 -20.25 -20.00 -2.76
C CYS A 449 -21.69 -19.99 -3.33
N THR A 450 -22.67 -19.98 -2.42
CA THR A 450 -24.09 -20.00 -2.77
C THR A 450 -24.72 -18.60 -2.70
N THR A 451 -25.89 -18.40 -3.30
CA THR A 451 -26.63 -17.14 -3.21
C THR A 451 -27.96 -17.34 -2.50
N TYR A 452 -28.25 -16.48 -1.52
CA TYR A 452 -29.55 -16.36 -0.86
C TYR A 452 -30.19 -15.02 -1.25
N ASN A 453 -31.41 -15.05 -1.78
CA ASN A 453 -32.13 -13.85 -2.17
C ASN A 453 -33.17 -13.46 -1.11
N GLY A 454 -33.04 -12.26 -0.55
CA GLY A 454 -33.87 -11.74 0.52
C GLY A 454 -33.14 -11.66 1.86
N ASN A 455 -33.85 -11.18 2.88
CA ASN A 455 -33.30 -11.02 4.22
C ASN A 455 -33.15 -12.38 4.91
N TYR A 456 -32.00 -12.62 5.53
CA TYR A 456 -31.71 -13.85 6.27
C TYR A 456 -31.76 -13.56 7.77
N ALA A 457 -32.64 -14.26 8.50
CA ALA A 457 -32.83 -14.01 9.93
C ALA A 457 -32.74 -15.29 10.77
N LEU A 458 -32.02 -15.23 11.89
CA LEU A 458 -31.96 -16.26 12.93
C LEU A 458 -32.35 -15.66 14.28
N SER A 459 -33.15 -16.39 15.06
CA SER A 459 -33.62 -15.91 16.35
C SER A 459 -33.78 -17.04 17.36
N ALA A 460 -34.12 -16.69 18.60
CA ALA A 460 -34.25 -17.62 19.72
C ALA A 460 -32.97 -18.46 19.89
N ASP A 461 -33.08 -19.79 19.96
CA ASP A 461 -31.94 -20.69 20.15
C ASP A 461 -31.57 -21.45 18.86
N ALA A 462 -31.96 -20.93 17.68
CA ALA A 462 -31.72 -21.57 16.39
C ALA A 462 -30.22 -21.83 16.15
N THR A 463 -29.88 -23.00 15.63
CA THR A 463 -28.49 -23.35 15.27
C THR A 463 -28.44 -23.73 13.81
N THR A 464 -27.46 -23.22 13.07
CA THR A 464 -27.24 -23.55 11.67
C THR A 464 -25.76 -23.59 11.32
N THR A 465 -25.44 -24.19 10.18
CA THR A 465 -24.13 -24.14 9.55
C THR A 465 -24.24 -23.31 8.29
N MET A 466 -23.30 -22.40 8.07
CA MET A 466 -23.23 -21.58 6.87
C MET A 466 -21.93 -21.89 6.14
N ASP A 467 -22.03 -22.49 4.96
CA ASP A 467 -20.93 -22.53 4.00
C ASP A 467 -20.78 -21.14 3.35
N CYS A 468 -19.88 -21.00 2.36
CA CYS A 468 -19.72 -19.71 1.68
C CYS A 468 -21.04 -19.24 1.04
N MET A 469 -21.43 -17.98 1.29
CA MET A 469 -22.74 -17.48 0.86
C MET A 469 -22.77 -15.96 0.63
N ALA A 470 -23.38 -15.54 -0.48
CA ALA A 470 -23.85 -14.20 -0.76
C ALA A 470 -25.33 -14.04 -0.34
N ILE A 471 -25.61 -13.13 0.58
CA ILE A 471 -26.97 -12.76 1.03
C ILE A 471 -27.35 -11.44 0.36
N ASN A 472 -28.27 -11.52 -0.59
CA ASN A 472 -28.84 -10.36 -1.28
C ASN A 472 -30.01 -9.76 -0.46
N GLY A 473 -29.68 -9.21 0.71
CA GLY A 473 -30.60 -8.65 1.68
C GLY A 473 -29.90 -8.31 3.00
N ASP A 474 -30.68 -8.05 4.05
CA ASP A 474 -30.17 -7.88 5.42
C ASP A 474 -29.85 -9.23 6.07
N PHE A 475 -28.87 -9.26 6.98
CA PHE A 475 -28.55 -10.42 7.81
C PHE A 475 -28.75 -10.10 9.30
N ASP A 476 -29.76 -10.71 9.91
CA ASP A 476 -30.15 -10.45 11.30
C ASP A 476 -30.02 -11.71 12.18
N MET A 477 -29.30 -11.61 13.30
CA MET A 477 -29.22 -12.65 14.33
C MET A 477 -29.59 -12.08 15.70
N SER A 478 -30.47 -12.77 16.42
CA SER A 478 -30.86 -12.40 17.79
C SER A 478 -31.10 -13.60 18.70
N GLY A 479 -31.28 -13.34 20.01
CA GLY A 479 -31.35 -14.39 21.02
C GLY A 479 -30.05 -15.19 21.07
N LYS A 480 -30.11 -16.45 21.49
CA LYS A 480 -28.92 -17.32 21.57
C LYS A 480 -28.69 -18.11 20.27
N ALA A 481 -29.04 -17.53 19.12
CA ALA A 481 -28.83 -18.17 17.83
C ALA A 481 -27.34 -18.44 17.59
N ARG A 482 -27.01 -19.56 16.94
CA ARG A 482 -25.63 -20.01 16.71
C ARG A 482 -25.39 -20.35 15.24
N VAL A 483 -24.32 -19.83 14.68
CA VAL A 483 -23.80 -20.19 13.36
C VAL A 483 -22.44 -20.84 13.49
N LEU A 484 -22.27 -22.02 12.90
CA LEU A 484 -20.97 -22.56 12.54
C LEU A 484 -20.63 -22.10 11.12
N LEU A 485 -19.62 -21.24 10.98
CA LEU A 485 -19.23 -20.64 9.72
C LEU A 485 -18.15 -21.47 9.05
N ARG A 486 -18.40 -21.97 7.84
CA ARG A 486 -17.48 -22.82 7.06
C ARG A 486 -16.93 -22.14 5.82
N GLY A 487 -17.42 -20.95 5.47
CA GLY A 487 -16.90 -20.12 4.38
C GLY A 487 -17.22 -18.65 4.60
N ASN A 488 -16.68 -17.77 3.77
CA ASN A 488 -16.88 -16.33 3.89
C ASN A 488 -18.33 -15.92 3.55
N LEU A 489 -18.80 -14.83 4.14
CA LEU A 489 -20.12 -14.26 3.84
C LEU A 489 -20.00 -12.89 3.21
N TYR A 490 -20.84 -12.65 2.21
CA TYR A 490 -21.12 -11.33 1.69
C TYR A 490 -22.60 -10.98 1.94
N VAL A 491 -22.88 -9.77 2.39
CA VAL A 491 -24.22 -9.26 2.67
C VAL A 491 -24.42 -7.93 1.95
N SER A 492 -25.36 -7.86 1.02
CA SER A 492 -25.63 -6.61 0.28
C SER A 492 -26.32 -5.53 1.12
N GLY A 493 -26.98 -5.95 2.22
CA GLY A 493 -27.69 -5.08 3.15
C GLY A 493 -26.96 -4.92 4.49
N VAL A 494 -27.72 -4.59 5.54
CA VAL A 494 -27.21 -4.37 6.90
C VAL A 494 -26.97 -5.71 7.61
N VAL A 495 -25.92 -5.79 8.43
CA VAL A 495 -25.69 -6.93 9.34
C VAL A 495 -26.01 -6.51 10.76
N ARG A 496 -26.93 -7.21 11.44
CA ARG A 496 -27.27 -6.97 12.86
C ARG A 496 -27.16 -8.26 13.66
N ILE A 497 -26.26 -8.30 14.62
CA ILE A 497 -26.05 -9.47 15.49
C ILE A 497 -26.17 -9.01 16.94
N GLN A 498 -27.12 -9.57 17.68
CA GLN A 498 -27.45 -9.06 19.00
C GLN A 498 -27.94 -10.11 20.00
N ASN A 499 -27.97 -9.75 21.28
CA ASN A 499 -28.64 -10.47 22.36
C ASN A 499 -28.14 -11.91 22.56
N TYR A 500 -26.83 -12.11 22.77
CA TYR A 500 -26.15 -13.41 22.97
C TYR A 500 -25.97 -14.27 21.70
N ALA A 501 -26.27 -13.75 20.51
CA ALA A 501 -26.08 -14.47 19.26
C ALA A 501 -24.59 -14.76 19.02
N GLN A 502 -24.30 -15.92 18.41
CA GLN A 502 -22.92 -16.42 18.27
C GLN A 502 -22.59 -16.86 16.86
N ILE A 503 -21.40 -16.50 16.39
CA ILE A 503 -20.78 -17.07 15.17
C ILE A 503 -19.40 -17.60 15.55
N HIS A 504 -19.14 -18.85 15.20
CA HIS A 504 -17.83 -19.46 15.34
C HIS A 504 -17.36 -19.99 14.00
N MET A 505 -16.11 -19.72 13.64
CA MET A 505 -15.50 -20.32 12.45
C MET A 505 -15.24 -21.81 12.67
N ASP A 506 -15.52 -22.61 11.64
CA ASP A 506 -15.16 -24.02 11.57
C ASP A 506 -13.67 -24.15 11.22
N PRO A 507 -12.84 -24.67 12.13
CA PRO A 507 -11.39 -24.72 11.93
C PRO A 507 -10.99 -25.64 10.77
N VAL A 508 -11.80 -26.67 10.48
CA VAL A 508 -11.52 -27.61 9.39
C VAL A 508 -11.70 -26.95 8.03
N SER A 509 -12.77 -26.16 7.86
CA SER A 509 -13.07 -25.52 6.57
C SER A 509 -12.15 -24.33 6.27
N PHE A 510 -11.71 -23.60 7.31
CA PHE A 510 -10.80 -22.46 7.14
C PHE A 510 -9.31 -22.84 7.12
N GLY A 511 -8.92 -23.97 7.72
CA GLY A 511 -7.53 -24.42 7.73
C GLY A 511 -6.65 -23.46 8.53
N SER A 512 -5.73 -22.77 7.86
CA SER A 512 -4.89 -21.68 8.42
C SER A 512 -5.32 -20.28 7.98
N ARG A 513 -6.45 -20.15 7.28
CA ARG A 513 -6.92 -18.89 6.68
C ARG A 513 -7.87 -18.15 7.59
N ASP A 514 -7.80 -16.82 7.56
CA ASP A 514 -8.76 -15.93 8.21
C ASP A 514 -10.14 -15.97 7.52
N GLY A 515 -11.17 -15.57 8.26
CA GLY A 515 -12.55 -15.54 7.79
C GLY A 515 -13.10 -14.13 7.67
N PHE A 516 -14.00 -13.91 6.71
CA PHE A 516 -14.57 -12.61 6.40
C PHE A 516 -16.09 -12.65 6.39
N ILE A 517 -16.68 -11.64 7.02
CA ILE A 517 -18.07 -11.22 6.80
C ILE A 517 -18.02 -9.80 6.25
N ILE A 518 -18.39 -9.64 4.99
CA ILE A 518 -18.36 -8.36 4.27
C ILE A 518 -19.78 -7.86 4.08
N SER A 519 -20.03 -6.58 4.36
CA SER A 519 -21.33 -5.95 4.20
C SER A 519 -21.23 -4.64 3.41
N ASP A 520 -22.10 -4.45 2.42
CA ASP A 520 -22.28 -3.16 1.74
C ASP A 520 -23.06 -2.16 2.62
N GLY A 521 -23.78 -2.66 3.64
CA GLY A 521 -24.50 -1.87 4.61
C GLY A 521 -23.74 -1.68 5.93
N ASN A 522 -24.40 -1.03 6.88
CA ASN A 522 -23.86 -0.86 8.23
C ASN A 522 -23.75 -2.22 8.94
N ILE A 523 -22.82 -2.33 9.89
CA ILE A 523 -22.67 -3.50 10.75
C ILE A 523 -22.95 -3.11 12.20
N GLU A 524 -23.81 -3.87 12.89
CA GLU A 524 -24.17 -3.67 14.28
C GLU A 524 -23.97 -4.95 15.10
N LEU A 525 -23.07 -4.93 16.09
CA LEU A 525 -22.90 -5.97 17.10
C LEU A 525 -23.31 -5.43 18.48
N LYS A 526 -24.33 -6.02 19.11
CA LYS A 526 -24.92 -5.48 20.35
C LYS A 526 -25.16 -6.56 21.40
N ASN A 527 -25.18 -6.18 22.68
CA ASN A 527 -25.74 -6.97 23.79
C ASN A 527 -25.21 -8.42 23.83
N ASP A 528 -23.95 -8.60 24.23
CA ASP A 528 -23.31 -9.91 24.37
C ASP A 528 -23.21 -10.75 23.08
N ALA A 529 -23.33 -10.15 21.89
CA ALA A 529 -23.03 -10.84 20.63
C ALA A 529 -21.56 -11.31 20.62
N ARG A 530 -21.31 -12.56 20.20
CA ARG A 530 -19.95 -13.15 20.21
C ARG A 530 -19.60 -13.76 18.86
N LEU A 531 -18.65 -13.15 18.19
CA LEU A 531 -18.11 -13.60 16.92
C LEU A 531 -16.64 -13.92 17.13
N ARG A 532 -16.21 -15.13 16.79
CA ARG A 532 -14.82 -15.55 17.03
C ARG A 532 -14.31 -16.43 15.90
N GLY A 533 -13.06 -16.19 15.54
CA GLY A 533 -12.23 -17.13 14.81
C GLY A 533 -11.84 -18.33 15.65
N ASN A 534 -10.79 -19.03 15.25
CA ASN A 534 -10.40 -20.27 15.90
C ASN A 534 -9.63 -20.02 17.20
N ILE A 535 -9.98 -20.76 18.25
CA ILE A 535 -9.32 -20.66 19.56
C ILE A 535 -7.95 -21.34 19.47
N GLY A 536 -6.88 -20.55 19.56
CA GLY A 536 -5.51 -21.05 19.73
C GLY A 536 -4.68 -21.24 18.46
N SER A 537 -5.17 -20.86 17.28
CA SER A 537 -4.45 -21.07 16.00
C SER A 537 -4.06 -19.80 15.22
N GLY A 538 -4.19 -18.59 15.80
CA GLY A 538 -3.87 -17.35 15.10
C GLY A 538 -4.75 -17.07 13.88
N ILE A 539 -6.00 -17.56 13.89
CA ILE A 539 -7.00 -17.35 12.84
C ILE A 539 -8.11 -16.47 13.37
N TYR A 540 -8.44 -15.42 12.64
CA TYR A 540 -9.32 -14.34 13.06
C TYR A 540 -10.54 -14.23 12.15
N LEU A 541 -11.66 -13.81 12.75
CA LEU A 541 -12.86 -13.41 12.01
C LEU A 541 -12.90 -11.89 11.85
N PHE A 542 -12.86 -11.42 10.61
CA PHE A 542 -12.96 -10.01 10.25
C PHE A 542 -14.40 -9.65 9.88
N LEU A 543 -14.92 -8.57 10.48
CA LEU A 543 -16.10 -7.87 9.97
C LEU A 543 -15.68 -6.63 9.21
N ILE A 544 -16.11 -6.57 7.95
CA ILE A 544 -15.74 -5.53 7.00
C ILE A 544 -17.03 -4.86 6.54
N THR A 545 -17.16 -3.56 6.76
CA THR A 545 -18.24 -2.76 6.16
C THR A 545 -17.68 -1.88 5.04
N LEU A 546 -18.40 -1.88 3.92
CA LEU A 546 -18.23 -0.99 2.78
C LEU A 546 -19.31 0.11 2.77
N SER A 547 -20.06 0.26 3.87
CA SER A 547 -21.08 1.28 4.02
C SER A 547 -20.50 2.65 3.72
N THR A 548 -21.21 3.42 2.90
CA THR A 548 -20.87 4.81 2.59
C THR A 548 -21.33 5.78 3.67
N ASN A 549 -21.83 5.29 4.80
CA ASN A 549 -22.21 6.10 5.93
C ASN A 549 -20.97 6.75 6.58
N THR A 550 -20.84 8.05 6.41
CA THR A 550 -19.72 8.84 6.95
C THR A 550 -19.99 9.42 8.33
N GLY A 551 -21.20 9.24 8.87
CA GLY A 551 -21.61 9.78 10.16
C GLY A 551 -20.96 9.07 11.35
N ALA A 552 -20.87 9.77 12.48
CA ALA A 552 -20.55 9.17 13.78
C ALA A 552 -21.76 8.49 14.43
N SER A 553 -22.98 8.92 14.09
CA SER A 553 -24.22 8.29 14.56
C SER A 553 -25.36 8.53 13.55
N PRO A 554 -25.92 7.47 12.92
CA PRO A 554 -25.41 6.10 12.96
C PRO A 554 -24.00 6.04 12.38
N SER A 555 -23.15 5.18 12.93
CA SER A 555 -21.83 4.88 12.39
C SER A 555 -21.91 3.84 11.26
N ALA A 556 -20.83 3.66 10.49
CA ALA A 556 -20.75 2.57 9.52
C ALA A 556 -20.64 1.21 10.24
N LEU A 557 -19.92 1.18 11.37
CA LEU A 557 -19.79 -0.01 12.22
C LEU A 557 -20.00 0.37 13.70
N LEU A 558 -20.87 -0.36 14.38
CA LEU A 558 -21.18 -0.18 15.80
C LEU A 558 -20.98 -1.49 16.55
N ILE A 559 -20.13 -1.49 17.58
CA ILE A 559 -20.00 -2.58 18.55
C ILE A 559 -20.30 -2.04 19.94
N GLN A 560 -21.26 -2.64 20.63
CA GLN A 560 -21.60 -2.19 21.97
C GLN A 560 -22.16 -3.24 22.93
N ASN A 561 -22.14 -2.91 24.22
CA ASN A 561 -22.72 -3.69 25.32
C ASN A 561 -22.16 -5.12 25.38
N ASP A 562 -20.90 -5.26 25.80
CA ASP A 562 -20.23 -6.55 26.02
C ASP A 562 -20.09 -7.44 24.77
N ALA A 563 -20.32 -6.88 23.58
CA ALA A 563 -20.11 -7.58 22.32
C ALA A 563 -18.62 -7.86 22.06
N ASN A 564 -18.32 -8.98 21.41
CA ASN A 564 -16.96 -9.45 21.19
C ASN A 564 -16.75 -9.92 19.75
N VAL A 565 -15.66 -9.46 19.16
CA VAL A 565 -15.18 -9.90 17.84
C VAL A 565 -13.66 -9.78 17.74
N ASP A 566 -13.03 -10.50 16.81
CA ASP A 566 -11.58 -10.42 16.63
C ASP A 566 -11.16 -9.11 15.97
N ALA A 567 -11.52 -8.88 14.70
CA ALA A 567 -11.13 -7.68 13.97
C ALA A 567 -12.32 -7.02 13.27
N ILE A 568 -12.25 -5.69 13.20
CA ILE A 568 -13.25 -4.87 12.51
C ILE A 568 -12.59 -3.87 11.57
N TYR A 569 -13.25 -3.64 10.44
CA TYR A 569 -12.80 -2.71 9.42
C TYR A 569 -13.99 -1.95 8.84
N SER A 570 -13.83 -0.63 8.73
CA SER A 570 -14.76 0.24 8.04
C SER A 570 -14.04 1.02 6.95
N ALA A 571 -14.39 0.79 5.69
CA ALA A 571 -13.79 1.49 4.54
C ALA A 571 -14.03 3.01 4.60
N TYR A 572 -15.20 3.40 5.13
CA TYR A 572 -15.63 4.79 5.23
C TYR A 572 -16.16 5.10 6.62
N GLY A 573 -16.16 6.39 6.98
CA GLY A 573 -16.84 6.88 8.17
C GLY A 573 -16.26 6.39 9.50
N PHE A 574 -17.11 6.42 10.53
CA PHE A 574 -16.72 6.10 11.90
C PHE A 574 -17.02 4.65 12.28
N VAL A 575 -16.20 4.14 13.20
CA VAL A 575 -16.50 2.96 14.02
C VAL A 575 -16.77 3.41 15.45
N GLU A 576 -17.86 2.94 16.04
CA GLU A 576 -18.20 3.18 17.45
C GLU A 576 -18.04 1.92 18.28
N ILE A 577 -17.29 2.01 19.38
CA ILE A 577 -16.96 0.93 20.29
C ILE A 577 -17.38 1.37 21.71
N LEU A 578 -18.53 0.89 22.19
CA LEU A 578 -19.23 1.47 23.35
C LEU A 578 -19.60 0.43 24.42
N ASN A 579 -19.43 0.74 25.70
CA ASN A 579 -19.92 -0.10 26.82
C ASN A 579 -19.30 -1.50 26.85
N HIS A 580 -18.03 -1.57 27.27
CA HIS A 580 -17.33 -2.83 27.60
C HIS A 580 -17.14 -3.88 26.47
N PRO A 581 -17.16 -3.56 25.15
CA PRO A 581 -16.84 -4.55 24.15
C PRO A 581 -15.36 -4.93 24.21
N LYS A 582 -15.05 -6.11 23.67
CA LYS A 582 -13.68 -6.61 23.56
C LYS A 582 -13.38 -6.92 22.11
N ILE A 583 -12.39 -6.24 21.55
CA ILE A 583 -11.90 -6.49 20.18
C ILE A 583 -10.38 -6.60 20.16
N LYS A 584 -9.82 -7.25 19.14
CA LYS A 584 -8.37 -7.43 18.99
C LYS A 584 -7.72 -6.40 18.08
N SER A 585 -8.41 -5.95 17.04
CA SER A 585 -7.95 -4.83 16.21
C SER A 585 -9.13 -4.11 15.56
N ALA A 586 -8.92 -2.84 15.21
CA ALA A 586 -9.89 -2.07 14.43
C ALA A 586 -9.19 -1.13 13.46
N PHE A 587 -9.86 -0.93 12.33
CA PHE A 587 -9.64 0.20 11.45
C PHE A 587 -10.95 0.91 11.11
N GLY A 588 -10.86 2.24 11.03
CA GLY A 588 -11.90 3.11 10.48
C GLY A 588 -11.31 4.46 10.16
N GLN A 589 -11.97 5.23 9.29
CA GLN A 589 -11.53 6.60 9.01
C GLN A 589 -11.53 7.46 10.27
N GLY A 590 -12.50 7.20 11.17
CA GLY A 590 -12.49 7.67 12.55
C GLY A 590 -12.95 6.59 13.53
N LEU A 591 -12.46 6.66 14.77
CA LEU A 591 -12.83 5.72 15.83
C LEU A 591 -13.32 6.47 17.07
N ASN A 592 -14.43 6.02 17.65
CA ASN A 592 -14.94 6.49 18.93
C ASN A 592 -15.00 5.34 19.93
N ILE A 593 -14.20 5.41 21.00
CA ILE A 593 -14.11 4.37 22.04
C ILE A 593 -14.60 4.94 23.36
N GLN A 594 -15.62 4.33 23.98
CA GLN A 594 -16.30 4.91 25.14
C GLN A 594 -16.73 3.87 26.18
N ASN A 595 -16.87 4.32 27.44
CA ASN A 595 -17.50 3.60 28.55
C ASN A 595 -16.82 2.25 28.85
N ASP A 596 -15.58 2.33 29.34
CA ASP A 596 -14.72 1.19 29.70
C ASP A 596 -14.54 0.16 28.56
N ALA A 597 -14.76 0.57 27.30
CA ALA A 597 -14.45 -0.24 26.14
C ALA A 597 -12.95 -0.52 26.04
N GLU A 598 -12.60 -1.76 25.67
CA GLU A 598 -11.22 -2.22 25.65
C GLU A 598 -10.84 -2.86 24.30
N VAL A 599 -9.76 -2.34 23.71
CA VAL A 599 -9.11 -2.93 22.54
C VAL A 599 -7.87 -3.69 23.01
N ASN A 600 -7.84 -5.00 22.81
CA ASN A 600 -6.81 -5.91 23.28
C ASN A 600 -5.99 -6.45 22.11
N TYR A 601 -4.97 -5.71 21.69
CA TYR A 601 -4.16 -6.10 20.54
C TYR A 601 -3.44 -7.43 20.77
N GLU A 602 -3.52 -8.30 19.77
CA GLU A 602 -2.83 -9.58 19.72
C GLU A 602 -1.80 -9.53 18.59
N ILE A 603 -0.52 -9.73 18.92
CA ILE A 603 0.63 -9.55 18.00
C ILE A 603 0.48 -10.35 16.70
N GLY A 604 -0.18 -11.51 16.74
CA GLY A 604 -0.39 -12.38 15.56
C GLY A 604 -1.39 -11.85 14.52
N ILE A 605 -2.14 -10.77 14.80
CA ILE A 605 -3.13 -10.25 13.85
C ILE A 605 -2.51 -9.41 12.72
N ALA A 606 -1.26 -8.95 12.89
CA ALA A 606 -0.48 -8.32 11.81
C ALA A 606 0.05 -9.36 10.81
N ASP A 607 0.25 -10.60 11.26
CA ASP A 607 0.66 -11.75 10.46
C ASP A 607 -0.55 -12.54 9.90
N ALA A 608 -1.77 -12.04 10.12
CA ALA A 608 -3.00 -12.59 9.55
C ALA A 608 -2.85 -12.66 8.03
N SER A 609 -2.83 -13.88 7.48
CA SER A 609 -2.64 -14.09 6.05
C SER A 609 -4.00 -14.02 5.36
N PHE A 610 -4.23 -12.95 4.60
CA PHE A 610 -5.46 -12.73 3.84
C PHE A 610 -5.46 -13.58 2.55
N THR A 611 -5.33 -14.89 2.69
CA THR A 611 -5.24 -15.88 1.59
C THR A 611 -6.62 -16.34 1.10
N GLY A 612 -7.63 -15.46 1.20
CA GLY A 612 -9.04 -15.75 0.91
C GLY A 612 -9.55 -15.33 -0.47
N GLY A 613 -8.66 -14.89 -1.37
CA GLY A 613 -8.93 -14.61 -2.78
C GLY A 613 -7.88 -15.30 -3.68
N PRO A 614 -8.00 -15.23 -5.02
CA PRO A 614 -7.09 -15.95 -5.92
C PRO A 614 -5.64 -15.49 -5.72
N GLY A 615 -4.86 -16.33 -5.05
CA GLY A 615 -3.40 -16.25 -4.88
C GLY A 615 -2.89 -14.97 -4.21
N GLY A 616 -2.49 -15.05 -2.94
CA GLY A 616 -1.57 -14.08 -2.34
C GLY A 616 -0.28 -14.06 -3.16
N GLY A 617 -0.19 -13.11 -4.10
CA GLY A 617 0.84 -13.14 -5.13
C GLY A 617 2.18 -12.74 -4.54
N TRP A 618 3.24 -13.46 -4.87
CA TRP A 618 4.60 -12.94 -4.64
C TRP A 618 4.97 -11.94 -5.73
N GLY A 619 5.45 -10.76 -5.34
CA GLY A 619 5.98 -9.73 -6.23
C GLY A 619 7.50 -9.82 -6.35
N ILE A 620 8.03 -9.67 -7.57
CA ILE A 620 9.48 -9.62 -7.82
C ILE A 620 9.98 -8.23 -7.43
N THR A 621 10.81 -8.14 -6.39
CA THR A 621 11.38 -6.87 -5.94
C THR A 621 12.70 -6.55 -6.63
N THR A 622 13.52 -7.57 -6.84
CA THR A 622 14.82 -7.43 -7.51
C THR A 622 15.11 -8.68 -8.30
N TRP A 623 15.69 -8.50 -9.48
CA TRP A 623 16.30 -9.55 -10.28
C TRP A 623 17.71 -9.07 -10.67
N ARG A 624 18.74 -9.86 -10.40
CA ARG A 624 20.13 -9.52 -10.77
C ARG A 624 21.02 -10.74 -10.92
N GLU A 625 22.06 -10.59 -11.72
CA GLU A 625 23.22 -11.49 -11.67
C GLU A 625 24.05 -11.20 -10.41
N VAL A 626 24.58 -12.25 -9.77
CA VAL A 626 25.41 -12.15 -8.56
C VAL A 626 26.71 -12.93 -8.74
N GLU A 627 27.76 -12.56 -8.01
CA GLU A 627 29.06 -13.25 -8.05
C GLU A 627 29.04 -14.65 -7.43
#